data_AF-A0A853F2A2-F1
#
_entry.id   AF-A0A853F2A2-F1
#
_cell.length_a   1.000
_cell.length_b   1.000
_cell.length_c   1.000
_cell.angle_alpha   90.00
_cell.angle_beta   90.00
_cell.angle_gamma   90.00
#
_symmetry.space_group_name_H-M   'P 1'
#
loop_
_entity.id
_entity.type
_entity.pdbx_description
1 polymer ?
#
loop_
_entity_poly.entity_id
_entity_poly.type
_entity_poly.pdbx_seq_one_letter_code
_entity_poly.pdbx_strand_id
1 'polypeptide(L)'
;MKVTRKIFFIIIVVSLLGLNVATLVSATAYNALYGLLSHLPIPSLLNNSIATKHQTLKHKNTKLIKENKEIKKDNKLLKNITRGFIANNQQKAKIIKTAIKRMRIRTAKIATSNFVSIPFESIPILGIDTIVAAAGTEIYLSCKNMKDLDKINNITNPSNADNQSDKVCGLQVPTVDEIKNKIGL
;
A
#
# COMPACT_ATOMS: atom_id res chain seq x y z
N MET A 1 -43.26 64.40 45.77
CA MET A 1 -43.60 63.28 44.86
C MET A 1 -42.74 63.14 43.59
N LYS A 2 -42.08 64.19 43.05
CA LYS A 2 -41.30 64.06 41.79
C LYS A 2 -39.91 63.41 41.95
N VAL A 3 -39.25 63.57 43.10
CA VAL A 3 -37.90 63.06 43.35
C VAL A 3 -37.88 61.54 43.55
N THR A 4 -38.82 60.99 44.32
CA THR A 4 -38.97 59.55 44.52
C THR A 4 -39.25 58.79 43.23
N ARG A 5 -40.07 59.37 42.34
CA ARG A 5 -40.34 58.79 41.01
C ARG A 5 -39.08 58.75 40.13
N LYS A 6 -38.23 59.79 40.16
CA LYS A 6 -36.96 59.79 39.41
C LYS A 6 -35.98 58.74 39.92
N ILE A 7 -35.84 58.61 41.24
CA ILE A 7 -34.95 57.61 41.85
C ILE A 7 -35.39 56.20 41.49
N PHE A 8 -36.69 55.91 41.52
CA PHE A 8 -37.24 54.62 41.13
C PHE A 8 -36.94 54.26 39.67
N PHE A 9 -37.10 55.21 38.74
CA PHE A 9 -36.76 55.01 37.33
C PHE A 9 -35.26 54.73 37.12
N ILE A 10 -34.39 55.45 37.84
CA ILE A 10 -32.94 55.24 37.76
C ILE A 10 -32.59 53.83 38.25
N ILE A 11 -33.16 53.36 39.36
CA ILE A 11 -32.91 52.02 39.89
C ILE A 11 -33.34 50.93 38.89
N ILE A 12 -34.50 51.08 38.25
CA ILE A 12 -34.97 50.12 37.23
C ILE A 12 -34.00 50.07 36.05
N VAL A 13 -33.59 51.24 35.53
CA VAL A 13 -32.68 51.31 34.37
C VAL A 13 -31.31 50.72 34.71
N VAL A 14 -30.76 51.07 35.87
CA VAL A 14 -29.47 50.51 36.34
C VAL A 14 -29.57 49.02 36.59
N SER A 15 -30.69 48.53 37.14
CA SER A 15 -30.91 47.10 37.35
C SER A 15 -31.01 46.33 36.02
N LEU A 16 -31.70 46.88 35.01
CA LEU A 16 -31.81 46.25 33.69
C LEU A 16 -30.46 46.21 32.97
N LEU A 17 -29.70 47.31 33.03
CA LEU A 17 -28.35 47.37 32.47
C LEU A 17 -27.40 46.41 33.18
N GLY A 18 -27.44 46.37 34.52
CA GLY A 18 -26.64 45.45 35.33
C GLY A 18 -26.96 43.98 35.02
N LEU A 19 -28.24 43.64 34.83
CA LEU A 19 -28.66 42.29 34.52
C LEU A 19 -28.24 41.87 33.10
N ASN A 20 -28.27 42.77 32.11
CA ASN A 20 -27.78 42.51 30.76
C ASN A 20 -26.27 42.24 30.74
N VAL A 21 -25.49 42.99 31.52
CA VAL A 21 -24.04 42.76 31.63
C VAL A 21 -23.75 41.47 32.40
N ALA A 22 -24.45 41.21 33.50
CA ALA A 22 -24.25 40.02 34.32
C ALA A 22 -24.61 38.72 33.58
N THR A 23 -25.66 38.73 32.76
CA THR A 23 -26.08 37.58 31.94
C THR A 23 -25.16 37.31 30.76
N LEU A 24 -24.50 38.35 30.23
CA LEU A 24 -23.52 38.20 29.15
C LEU A 24 -22.16 37.69 29.66
N VAL A 25 -21.73 38.13 30.84
CA VAL A 25 -20.39 37.84 31.38
C VAL A 25 -20.36 36.62 32.29
N SER A 26 -21.46 36.29 32.98
CA SER A 26 -21.48 35.19 33.94
C SER A 26 -22.46 34.07 33.54
N ALA A 27 -21.93 32.84 33.50
CA ALA A 27 -22.74 31.65 33.26
C ALA A 27 -23.76 31.40 34.39
N THR A 28 -23.49 31.88 35.62
CA THR A 28 -24.36 31.70 36.79
C THR A 28 -25.58 32.61 36.76
N ALA A 29 -25.44 33.91 36.43
CA ALA A 29 -26.58 34.80 36.28
C ALA A 29 -27.46 34.40 35.09
N TYR A 30 -26.83 33.92 34.01
CA TYR A 30 -27.54 33.32 32.88
C TYR A 30 -28.40 32.12 33.31
N ASN A 31 -27.81 31.17 34.05
CA ASN A 31 -28.51 29.98 34.53
C ASN A 31 -29.64 30.30 35.52
N ALA A 32 -29.47 31.29 36.42
CA ALA A 32 -30.50 31.71 37.36
C ALA A 32 -31.69 32.37 36.65
N LEU A 33 -31.44 33.26 35.69
CA LEU A 33 -32.46 33.87 34.84
C LEU A 33 -33.20 32.80 34.02
N TYR A 34 -32.46 31.84 33.46
CA TYR A 34 -33.02 30.73 32.70
C TYR A 34 -33.88 29.80 33.56
N GLY A 35 -33.49 29.53 34.82
CA GLY A 35 -34.29 28.77 35.77
C GLY A 35 -35.66 29.43 36.04
N LEU A 36 -35.68 30.76 36.14
CA LEU A 36 -36.93 31.52 36.27
C LEU A 36 -37.76 31.48 34.98
N LEU A 37 -37.12 31.65 33.81
CA LEU A 37 -37.79 31.62 32.50
C LEU A 37 -38.25 30.21 32.08
N SER A 38 -37.65 29.16 32.60
CA SER A 38 -38.01 27.76 32.29
C SER A 38 -39.41 27.35 32.80
N HIS A 39 -39.99 28.15 33.69
CA HIS A 39 -41.38 28.01 34.13
C HIS A 39 -42.39 28.62 33.13
N LEU A 40 -41.92 29.31 32.09
CA LEU A 40 -42.75 29.83 31.00
C LEU A 40 -42.71 28.84 29.81
N PRO A 41 -43.85 28.50 29.20
CA PRO A 41 -43.93 27.53 28.12
C PRO A 41 -43.51 28.16 26.77
N ILE A 42 -42.26 28.62 26.64
CA ILE A 42 -41.71 29.21 25.41
C ILE A 42 -40.58 28.32 24.86
N PRO A 43 -40.92 27.23 24.13
CA PRO A 43 -39.95 26.23 23.67
C PRO A 43 -38.96 26.76 22.62
N SER A 44 -39.26 27.87 21.93
CA SER A 44 -38.45 28.42 20.84
C SER A 44 -37.17 29.14 21.29
N LEU A 45 -37.13 29.72 22.50
CA LEU A 45 -35.96 30.42 23.03
C LEU A 45 -34.91 29.49 23.65
N LEU A 46 -35.35 28.36 24.19
CA LEU A 46 -34.51 27.36 24.88
C LEU A 46 -33.63 26.58 23.88
N ASN A 47 -34.14 26.36 22.66
CA ASN A 47 -33.45 25.58 21.61
C ASN A 47 -32.24 26.32 21.00
N ASN A 48 -32.23 27.66 21.05
CA ASN A 48 -31.14 28.50 20.54
C ASN A 48 -30.23 29.05 21.66
N SER A 49 -30.41 28.57 22.89
CA SER A 49 -29.68 29.03 24.07
C SER A 49 -28.18 28.71 23.99
N ILE A 50 -27.37 29.53 24.67
CA ILE A 50 -25.92 29.40 24.70
C ILE A 50 -25.52 28.05 25.34
N ALA A 51 -26.27 27.60 26.35
CA ALA A 51 -26.06 26.31 27.01
C ALA A 51 -26.22 25.13 26.04
N THR A 52 -27.32 25.09 25.27
CA THR A 52 -27.57 24.04 24.27
C THR A 52 -26.52 24.05 23.16
N LYS A 53 -26.11 25.24 22.68
CA LYS A 53 -25.02 25.37 21.70
C LYS A 53 -23.69 24.90 22.26
N HIS A 54 -23.35 25.27 23.48
CA HIS A 54 -22.11 24.84 24.14
C HIS A 54 -22.08 23.32 24.37
N GLN A 55 -23.19 22.72 24.80
CA GLN A 55 -23.28 21.27 24.97
C GLN A 55 -23.20 20.53 23.62
N THR A 56 -23.86 21.04 22.59
CA THR A 56 -23.77 20.50 21.23
C THR A 56 -22.34 20.60 20.70
N LEU A 57 -21.67 21.73 20.92
CA LEU A 57 -20.28 21.94 20.50
C LEU A 57 -19.32 21.02 21.26
N LYS A 58 -19.50 20.85 22.57
CA LYS A 58 -18.74 19.91 23.39
C LYS A 58 -18.94 18.48 22.90
N HIS A 59 -20.18 18.08 22.63
CA HIS A 59 -20.48 16.74 22.11
C HIS A 59 -19.82 16.50 20.75
N LYS A 60 -19.97 17.44 19.80
CA LYS A 60 -19.30 17.38 18.49
C LYS A 60 -17.78 17.30 18.63
N ASN A 61 -17.19 18.10 19.51
CA ASN A 61 -15.74 18.08 19.75
C ASN A 61 -15.29 16.73 20.32
N THR A 62 -16.00 16.16 21.30
CA THR A 62 -15.68 14.82 21.82
C THR A 62 -15.82 13.73 20.76
N LYS A 63 -16.80 13.84 19.85
CA LYS A 63 -16.97 12.93 18.72
C LYS A 63 -15.80 13.05 17.73
N LEU A 64 -15.43 14.27 17.35
CA LEU A 64 -14.27 14.53 16.48
C LEU A 64 -12.95 14.04 17.08
N ILE A 65 -12.77 14.14 18.40
CA ILE A 65 -11.59 13.60 19.08
C ILE A 65 -11.56 12.06 18.98
N LYS A 66 -12.70 11.40 19.14
CA LYS A 66 -12.80 9.93 18.98
C LYS A 66 -12.51 9.51 17.54
N GLU A 67 -13.13 10.15 16.56
CA GLU A 67 -12.92 9.88 15.13
C GLU A 67 -11.46 10.10 14.72
N ASN A 68 -10.83 11.21 15.15
CA ASN A 68 -9.42 11.45 14.88
C ASN A 68 -8.50 10.38 15.51
N LYS A 69 -8.86 9.85 16.69
CA LYS A 69 -8.10 8.78 17.33
C LYS A 69 -8.21 7.47 16.54
N GLU A 70 -9.38 7.17 15.98
CA GLU A 70 -9.59 6.00 15.11
C GLU A 70 -8.85 6.16 13.79
N ILE A 71 -9.00 7.29 13.11
CA ILE A 71 -8.28 7.62 11.88
C ILE A 71 -6.76 7.51 12.08
N LYS A 72 -6.24 7.92 13.25
CA LYS A 72 -4.80 7.80 13.56
C LYS A 72 -4.37 6.34 13.73
N LYS A 73 -5.22 5.47 14.29
CA LYS A 73 -4.95 4.02 14.39
C LYS A 73 -4.95 3.38 13.02
N ASP A 74 -5.95 3.68 12.19
CA ASP A 74 -6.08 3.13 10.84
C ASP A 74 -4.91 3.56 9.96
N ASN A 75 -4.51 4.84 10.02
CA ASN A 75 -3.32 5.33 9.34
C ASN A 75 -2.04 4.60 9.77
N LYS A 76 -1.90 4.27 11.07
CA LYS A 76 -0.75 3.49 11.56
C LYS A 76 -0.78 2.06 11.04
N LEU A 77 -1.96 1.43 11.03
CA LEU A 77 -2.17 0.09 10.49
C LEU A 77 -1.88 0.04 8.99
N LEU A 78 -2.45 0.95 8.22
CA LEU A 78 -2.21 1.09 6.79
C LEU A 78 -0.72 1.31 6.50
N LYS A 79 -0.05 2.19 7.26
CA LYS A 79 1.40 2.41 7.11
C LYS A 79 2.22 1.14 7.32
N ASN A 80 1.84 0.31 8.30
CA ASN A 80 2.53 -0.95 8.57
C ASN A 80 2.25 -1.99 7.47
N ILE A 81 1.01 -2.11 7.01
CA ILE A 81 0.63 -2.98 5.89
C ILE A 81 1.41 -2.57 4.63
N THR A 82 1.41 -1.28 4.29
CA THR A 82 2.13 -0.75 3.12
C THR A 82 3.63 -1.01 3.23
N ARG A 83 4.25 -0.83 4.40
CA ARG A 83 5.67 -1.16 4.61
C ARG A 83 5.95 -2.65 4.42
N GLY A 84 5.11 -3.52 4.98
CA GLY A 84 5.25 -4.97 4.83
C GLY A 84 5.10 -5.40 3.37
N PHE A 85 4.11 -4.84 2.67
CA PHE A 85 3.89 -5.09 1.24
C PHE A 85 5.07 -4.62 0.38
N ILE A 86 5.59 -3.41 0.61
CA ILE A 86 6.76 -2.89 -0.11
C ILE A 86 7.99 -3.77 0.15
N ALA A 87 8.26 -4.14 1.41
CA ALA A 87 9.41 -4.98 1.75
C ALA A 87 9.34 -6.36 1.08
N ASN A 88 8.17 -7.01 1.11
CA ASN A 88 7.95 -8.29 0.44
C ASN A 88 8.15 -8.16 -1.08
N ASN A 89 7.56 -7.14 -1.70
CA ASN A 89 7.73 -6.92 -3.15
C ASN A 89 9.18 -6.59 -3.54
N GLN A 90 9.91 -5.84 -2.72
CA GLN A 90 11.33 -5.59 -2.95
C GLN A 90 12.16 -6.87 -2.88
N GLN A 91 11.87 -7.76 -1.93
CA GLN A 91 12.53 -9.07 -1.83
C GLN A 91 12.24 -9.93 -3.07
N LYS A 92 10.98 -10.01 -3.50
CA LYS A 92 10.58 -10.70 -4.73
C LYS A 92 11.31 -10.13 -5.95
N ALA A 93 11.31 -8.81 -6.11
CA ALA A 93 11.99 -8.12 -7.20
C ALA A 93 13.51 -8.40 -7.20
N LYS A 94 14.14 -8.48 -6.04
CA LYS A 94 15.58 -8.83 -5.92
C LYS A 94 15.85 -10.24 -6.44
N ILE A 95 15.02 -11.21 -6.07
CA ILE A 95 15.17 -12.60 -6.54
C ILE A 95 15.00 -12.67 -8.06
N ILE A 96 13.95 -12.04 -8.59
CA ILE A 96 13.68 -11.97 -10.04
C ILE A 96 14.85 -11.29 -10.77
N LYS A 97 15.34 -10.16 -10.28
CA LYS A 97 16.47 -9.43 -10.89
C LYS A 97 17.74 -10.29 -10.94
N THR A 98 18.03 -11.03 -9.88
CA THR A 98 19.18 -11.96 -9.86
C THR A 98 18.98 -13.11 -10.84
N ALA A 99 17.79 -13.70 -10.93
CA ALA A 99 17.46 -14.73 -11.92
C ALA A 99 17.67 -14.21 -13.35
N ILE A 100 17.11 -13.05 -13.68
CA ILE A 100 17.28 -12.39 -14.98
C ILE A 100 18.75 -12.11 -15.28
N LYS A 101 19.54 -11.61 -14.32
CA LYS A 101 20.98 -11.37 -14.51
C LYS A 101 21.72 -12.66 -14.86
N ARG A 102 21.43 -13.76 -14.17
CA ARG A 102 22.03 -15.06 -14.48
C ARG A 102 21.62 -15.56 -15.86
N MET A 103 20.34 -15.44 -16.21
CA MET A 103 19.83 -15.81 -17.53
C MET A 103 20.54 -15.03 -18.64
N ARG A 104 20.69 -13.70 -18.51
CA ARG A 104 21.42 -12.88 -19.49
C ARG A 104 22.85 -13.37 -19.74
N ILE A 105 23.59 -13.71 -18.68
CA ILE A 105 24.96 -14.23 -18.80
C ILE A 105 24.97 -15.60 -19.52
N ARG A 106 24.00 -16.48 -19.21
CA ARG A 106 23.90 -17.80 -19.87
C ARG A 106 23.49 -17.68 -21.32
N THR A 107 22.53 -16.82 -21.64
CA THR A 107 22.09 -16.55 -23.01
C THR A 107 23.23 -16.00 -23.85
N ALA A 108 24.04 -15.08 -23.30
CA ALA A 108 25.24 -14.61 -23.98
C ALA A 108 26.22 -15.77 -24.27
N LYS A 109 26.45 -16.66 -23.28
CA LYS A 109 27.29 -17.85 -23.49
C LYS A 109 26.77 -18.78 -24.61
N ILE A 110 25.46 -19.04 -24.65
CA ILE A 110 24.84 -19.84 -25.73
C ILE A 110 25.09 -19.18 -27.08
N ALA A 111 24.78 -17.89 -27.22
CA ALA A 111 24.97 -17.15 -28.47
C ALA A 111 26.44 -17.13 -28.91
N THR A 112 27.38 -16.94 -27.98
CA THR A 112 28.81 -17.00 -28.30
C THR A 112 29.25 -18.40 -28.70
N SER A 113 28.72 -19.45 -28.07
CA SER A 113 29.05 -20.84 -28.41
C SER A 113 28.65 -21.17 -29.85
N ASN A 114 27.47 -20.73 -30.26
CA ASN A 114 26.97 -20.94 -31.63
C ASN A 114 27.74 -20.10 -32.65
N PHE A 115 28.16 -18.87 -32.32
CA PHE A 115 28.97 -18.07 -33.24
C PHE A 115 30.36 -18.67 -33.46
N VAL A 116 30.95 -19.25 -32.41
CA VAL A 116 32.27 -19.88 -32.47
C VAL A 116 32.25 -21.22 -33.21
N SER A 117 31.11 -21.92 -33.31
CA SER A 117 31.02 -23.21 -34.02
C SER A 117 31.00 -23.06 -35.56
N ILE A 118 30.52 -21.93 -36.09
CA ILE A 118 30.37 -21.66 -37.54
C ILE A 118 31.61 -22.04 -38.38
N PRO A 119 32.85 -21.61 -38.06
CA PRO A 119 34.02 -21.97 -38.88
C PRO A 119 34.36 -23.46 -38.84
N PHE A 120 34.00 -24.17 -37.75
CA PHE A 120 34.30 -25.59 -37.59
C PHE A 120 33.24 -26.48 -38.24
N GLU A 121 31.99 -26.03 -38.32
CA GLU A 121 30.89 -26.71 -39.02
C GLU A 121 31.16 -26.91 -40.51
N SER A 122 32.08 -26.14 -41.10
CA SER A 122 32.47 -26.26 -42.50
C SER A 122 33.39 -27.47 -42.78
N ILE A 123 33.88 -28.17 -41.75
CA ILE A 123 34.76 -29.34 -41.87
C ILE A 123 33.98 -30.59 -41.42
N PRO A 124 33.72 -31.59 -42.28
CA PRO A 124 32.82 -32.70 -41.96
C PRO A 124 33.16 -33.49 -40.68
N ILE A 125 34.44 -33.72 -40.39
CA ILE A 125 34.85 -34.49 -39.20
C ILE A 125 34.86 -33.60 -37.94
N LEU A 126 35.45 -32.40 -38.01
CA LEU A 126 35.54 -31.49 -36.86
C LEU A 126 34.19 -30.84 -36.53
N GLY A 127 33.35 -30.62 -37.54
CA GLY A 127 32.05 -30.00 -37.43
C GLY A 127 31.09 -30.81 -36.55
N ILE A 128 31.07 -32.13 -36.72
CA ILE A 128 30.19 -33.03 -35.93
C ILE A 128 30.52 -32.91 -34.44
N ASP A 129 31.80 -32.97 -34.08
CA ASP A 129 32.24 -32.84 -32.69
C ASP A 129 31.84 -31.48 -32.10
N THR A 130 32.00 -30.41 -32.88
CA THR A 130 31.58 -29.06 -32.44
C THR A 130 30.07 -28.90 -32.28
N ILE A 131 29.27 -29.54 -33.14
CA ILE A 131 27.79 -29.52 -33.05
C ILE A 131 27.33 -30.23 -31.77
N VAL A 132 27.87 -31.41 -31.48
CA VAL A 132 27.54 -32.16 -30.26
C VAL A 132 27.91 -31.35 -29.01
N ALA A 133 29.10 -30.74 -29.00
CA ALA A 133 29.55 -29.91 -27.89
C ALA A 133 28.69 -28.64 -27.70
N ALA A 134 28.33 -27.97 -28.79
CA ALA A 134 27.45 -26.80 -28.77
C ALA A 134 26.05 -27.17 -28.25
N ALA A 135 25.47 -28.25 -28.78
CA ALA A 135 24.16 -28.75 -28.35
C ALA A 135 24.13 -29.13 -26.87
N GLY A 136 25.17 -29.81 -26.36
CA GLY A 136 25.28 -30.14 -24.93
C GLY A 136 25.37 -28.89 -24.06
N THR A 137 26.13 -27.88 -24.50
CA THR A 137 26.24 -26.60 -23.80
C THR A 137 24.92 -25.85 -23.80
N GLU A 138 24.21 -25.83 -24.93
CA GLU A 138 22.91 -25.20 -25.08
C GLU A 138 21.86 -25.84 -24.17
N ILE A 139 21.71 -27.17 -24.20
CA ILE A 139 20.75 -27.90 -23.35
C ILE A 139 21.04 -27.64 -21.86
N TYR A 140 22.32 -27.69 -21.45
CA TYR A 140 22.71 -27.41 -20.06
C TYR A 140 22.34 -26.01 -19.59
N LEU A 141 22.67 -24.99 -20.40
CA LEU A 141 22.40 -23.59 -20.05
C LEU A 141 20.91 -23.26 -20.13
N SER A 142 20.19 -23.84 -21.10
CA SER A 142 18.75 -23.72 -21.24
C SER A 142 17.99 -24.38 -20.09
N CYS A 143 18.42 -25.56 -19.63
CA CYS A 143 17.89 -26.20 -18.42
C CYS A 143 18.02 -25.28 -17.19
N LYS A 144 19.18 -24.62 -17.01
CA LYS A 144 19.36 -23.64 -15.93
C LYS A 144 18.48 -22.40 -16.07
N ASN A 145 18.25 -21.93 -17.29
CA ASN A 145 17.34 -20.83 -17.55
C ASN A 145 15.89 -21.20 -17.20
N MET A 146 15.47 -22.42 -17.54
CA MET A 146 14.14 -22.88 -17.15
C MET A 146 13.97 -23.00 -15.64
N LYS A 147 14.97 -23.49 -14.92
CA LYS A 147 14.94 -23.51 -13.45
C LYS A 147 14.85 -22.10 -12.83
N ASP A 148 15.45 -21.10 -13.48
CA ASP A 148 15.33 -19.71 -13.04
C ASP A 148 13.95 -19.13 -13.39
N LEU A 149 13.33 -19.54 -14.50
CA LEU A 149 11.96 -19.18 -14.87
C LEU A 149 10.92 -19.82 -13.95
N ASP A 150 11.06 -21.11 -13.60
CA ASP A 150 10.18 -21.79 -12.65
C ASP A 150 10.21 -21.08 -11.29
N LYS A 151 11.40 -20.64 -10.84
CA LYS A 151 11.53 -19.82 -9.62
C LYS A 151 10.79 -18.48 -9.74
N ILE A 152 10.87 -17.81 -10.89
CA ILE A 152 10.13 -16.57 -11.12
C ILE A 152 8.63 -16.85 -11.09
N ASN A 153 8.16 -17.89 -11.80
CA ASN A 153 6.75 -18.26 -11.88
C ASN A 153 6.19 -18.59 -10.49
N ASN A 154 6.93 -19.34 -9.67
CA ASN A 154 6.51 -19.68 -8.30
C ASN A 154 6.41 -18.44 -7.38
N ILE A 155 7.18 -17.38 -7.65
CA ILE A 155 7.13 -16.13 -6.88
C ILE A 155 5.96 -15.23 -7.32
N THR A 156 5.65 -15.23 -8.62
CA THR A 156 4.64 -14.37 -9.23
C THR A 156 3.24 -14.98 -9.24
N ASN A 157 3.13 -16.30 -9.41
CA ASN A 157 1.88 -17.02 -9.54
C ASN A 157 1.93 -18.37 -8.77
N PRO A 158 1.98 -18.34 -7.43
CA PRO A 158 2.15 -19.53 -6.60
C PRO A 158 0.99 -20.55 -6.74
N SER A 159 -0.19 -20.11 -7.19
CA SER A 159 -1.37 -20.98 -7.35
C SER A 159 -1.32 -21.86 -8.61
N ASN A 160 -0.44 -21.55 -9.58
CA ASN A 160 -0.29 -22.27 -10.85
C ASN A 160 1.19 -22.63 -11.10
N ALA A 161 1.89 -23.06 -10.05
CA ALA A 161 3.28 -23.49 -10.12
C ALA A 161 3.41 -24.76 -10.97
N ASP A 162 3.65 -24.59 -12.27
CA ASP A 162 4.04 -25.66 -13.18
C ASP A 162 5.57 -25.68 -13.33
N ASN A 163 6.19 -26.82 -13.07
CA ASN A 163 7.64 -27.01 -13.17
C ASN A 163 7.95 -27.53 -14.58
N GLN A 164 8.23 -26.61 -15.51
CA GLN A 164 8.53 -27.00 -16.90
C GLN A 164 10.01 -27.27 -17.15
N SER A 165 10.89 -27.00 -16.17
CA SER A 165 12.33 -27.21 -16.34
C SER A 165 12.72 -28.64 -16.70
N ASP A 166 12.00 -29.64 -16.22
CA ASP A 166 12.33 -31.05 -16.47
C ASP A 166 12.21 -31.43 -17.95
N LYS A 167 11.35 -30.76 -18.73
CA LYS A 167 11.22 -30.99 -20.18
C LYS A 167 12.52 -30.67 -20.93
N VAL A 168 13.20 -29.60 -20.53
CA VAL A 168 14.46 -29.16 -21.17
C VAL A 168 15.65 -29.89 -20.57
N CYS A 169 15.65 -30.12 -19.26
CA CYS A 169 16.72 -30.82 -18.57
C CYS A 169 16.82 -32.32 -18.93
N GLY A 170 15.72 -32.91 -19.42
CA GLY A 170 15.66 -34.31 -19.87
C GLY A 170 16.02 -34.53 -21.34
N LEU A 171 16.38 -33.48 -22.10
CA LEU A 171 16.77 -33.63 -23.50
C LEU A 171 18.10 -34.38 -23.60
N GLN A 172 18.14 -35.42 -24.43
CA GLN A 172 19.37 -36.16 -24.73
C GLN A 172 20.11 -35.49 -25.88
N VAL A 173 21.43 -35.31 -25.71
CA VAL A 173 22.33 -34.84 -26.77
C VAL A 173 22.75 -36.05 -27.59
N PRO A 174 22.60 -36.04 -28.92
CA PRO A 174 23.05 -37.15 -29.76
C PRO A 174 24.58 -37.28 -29.71
N THR A 175 25.08 -38.51 -29.85
CA THR A 175 26.52 -38.76 -29.88
C THR A 175 27.13 -38.48 -31.25
N VAL A 176 28.45 -38.29 -31.29
CA VAL A 176 29.20 -38.07 -32.54
C VAL A 176 28.96 -39.23 -33.52
N ASP A 177 29.00 -40.47 -33.03
CA ASP A 177 28.81 -41.66 -33.85
C ASP A 177 27.38 -41.79 -34.36
N GLU A 178 26.38 -41.42 -33.55
CA GLU A 178 24.98 -41.35 -34.00
C GLU A 178 24.79 -40.35 -35.15
N ILE A 179 25.47 -39.21 -35.09
CA ILE A 179 25.41 -38.21 -36.18
C ILE A 179 26.13 -38.74 -37.42
N LYS A 180 27.35 -39.27 -37.29
CA LYS A 180 28.12 -39.86 -38.40
C LYS A 180 27.35 -40.97 -39.12
N ASN A 181 26.79 -41.91 -38.36
CA ASN A 181 25.95 -42.99 -38.89
C ASN A 181 24.71 -42.47 -39.62
N LYS A 182 24.11 -41.36 -39.18
CA LYS A 182 22.93 -40.77 -39.84
C LYS A 182 23.24 -40.07 -41.16
N ILE A 183 24.44 -39.53 -41.33
CA ILE A 183 24.83 -38.76 -42.51
C ILE A 183 25.77 -39.51 -43.46
N GLY A 184 26.10 -40.78 -43.15
CA GLY A 184 26.88 -41.66 -44.02
C GLY A 184 28.37 -41.34 -44.07
N LEU A 185 28.91 -40.83 -42.96
CA LEU A 185 30.35 -40.55 -42.74
C LEU A 185 31.00 -41.58 -41.84
#